data_AF-A0A0P8X237-F1
#
_entry.id   AF-A0A0P8X237-F1
#
_cell.length_a   1.000
_cell.length_b   1.000
_cell.length_c   1.000
_cell.angle_alpha   90.00
_cell.angle_beta   90.00
_cell.angle_gamma   90.00
#
_symmetry.space_group_name_H-M   'P 1'
#
loop_
_entity.id
_entity.type
_entity.pdbx_description
1 polymer ?
#
loop_
_entity_poly.entity_id
_entity_poly.type
_entity_poly.pdbx_seq_one_letter_code
_entity_poly.pdbx_strand_id
1 'polypeptide(L)'
;MRLPEFIVLHVDCIVDEWEQFAQTITPAAETMDSVALRDHARSILLAAARDMCKPQTPSEQAAKARGEGPEKTPSLDEAGASHGELRHAVGFDLV
;
A
#
# COMPACT_ATOMS: atom_id res chain seq x y z
N MET A 1 -15.94 14.34 4.59
CA MET A 1 -15.46 13.11 3.94
C MET A 1 -14.45 12.45 4.87
N ARG A 2 -14.60 11.17 5.16
CA ARG A 2 -13.63 10.38 5.93
C ARG A 2 -12.45 9.96 5.06
N LEU A 3 -11.31 9.60 5.66
CA LEU A 3 -10.12 9.14 4.93
C LEU A 3 -10.38 7.99 3.93
N PRO A 4 -11.05 6.87 4.28
CA PRO A 4 -11.31 5.80 3.30
C PRO A 4 -12.18 6.26 2.12
N GLU A 5 -13.10 7.19 2.34
CA GLU A 5 -13.92 7.78 1.27
C GLU A 5 -13.07 8.66 0.35
N PHE A 6 -12.17 9.46 0.92
CA PHE A 6 -11.21 10.28 0.16
C PHE A 6 -10.29 9.40 -0.70
N ILE A 7 -9.73 8.34 -0.11
CA ILE A 7 -8.84 7.42 -0.84
C ILE A 7 -9.57 6.79 -2.02
N VAL A 8 -10.78 6.26 -1.81
CA VAL A 8 -11.54 5.61 -2.90
C VAL A 8 -11.92 6.61 -3.99
N LEU A 9 -12.32 7.83 -3.62
CA LEU A 9 -12.74 8.85 -4.59
C LEU A 9 -11.57 9.38 -5.43
N HIS A 10 -10.37 9.45 -4.85
CA HIS A 10 -9.20 10.09 -5.46
C HIS A 10 -8.07 9.10 -5.79
N VAL A 11 -8.33 7.80 -5.77
CA VAL A 11 -7.27 6.77 -5.86
C VAL A 11 -6.39 6.94 -7.10
N ASP A 12 -6.99 7.28 -8.24
CA ASP A 12 -6.23 7.42 -9.50
C ASP A 12 -5.32 8.66 -9.44
N CYS A 13 -5.81 9.80 -8.92
CA CYS A 13 -4.98 10.99 -8.69
C CYS A 13 -3.86 10.75 -7.68
N ILE A 14 -4.12 9.99 -6.61
CA ILE A 14 -3.10 9.63 -5.63
C ILE A 14 -2.02 8.77 -6.27
N VAL A 15 -2.39 7.82 -7.12
CA VAL A 15 -1.45 6.95 -7.85
C VAL A 15 -0.64 7.73 -8.89
N ASP A 16 -1.24 8.72 -9.56
CA ASP A 16 -0.53 9.59 -10.50
C ASP A 16 0.52 10.45 -9.79
N GLU A 17 0.20 11.01 -8.62
CA GLU A 17 1.16 11.77 -7.81
C GLU A 17 2.25 10.86 -7.22
N TRP A 18 1.87 9.65 -6.79
CA TRP A 18 2.81 8.64 -6.32
C TRP A 18 3.82 8.25 -7.41
N GLU A 19 3.38 8.07 -8.66
CA GLU A 19 4.29 7.74 -9.76
C GLU A 19 5.31 8.86 -10.00
N GLN A 20 4.88 10.13 -10.00
CA GLN A 20 5.79 11.27 -10.14
C GLN A 20 6.85 11.29 -9.05
N PHE A 21 6.47 11.00 -7.80
CA PHE A 21 7.43 10.84 -6.70
C PHE A 21 8.34 9.63 -6.92
N ALA A 22 7.79 8.47 -7.30
CA ALA A 22 8.55 7.24 -7.50
C ALA A 22 9.63 7.38 -8.60
N GLN A 23 9.36 8.17 -9.65
CA GLN A 23 10.33 8.51 -10.69
C GLN A 23 11.58 9.21 -10.15
N THR A 24 11.50 9.86 -8.98
CA THR A 24 12.65 10.53 -8.35
C THR A 24 13.56 9.58 -7.58
N ILE A 25 13.17 8.32 -7.39
CA ILE A 25 13.91 7.34 -6.57
C ILE A 25 14.96 6.63 -7.44
N THR A 26 16.03 7.35 -7.74
CA THR A 26 17.17 6.86 -8.53
C THR A 26 18.20 6.13 -7.65
N PRO A 27 18.94 5.13 -8.18
CA PRO A 27 18.97 4.73 -9.59
C PRO A 27 17.86 3.75 -9.99
N ALA A 28 17.10 3.21 -9.03
CA ALA A 28 16.12 2.16 -9.32
C ALA A 28 15.04 2.58 -10.33
N ALA A 29 14.55 3.82 -10.24
CA ALA A 29 13.55 4.34 -11.16
C ALA A 29 14.03 4.49 -12.60
N GLU A 30 15.34 4.53 -12.86
CA GLU A 30 15.89 4.76 -14.20
C GLU A 30 15.58 3.63 -15.20
N THR A 31 15.31 2.43 -14.69
CA THR A 31 15.03 1.23 -15.51
C THR A 31 13.58 0.77 -15.44
N MET A 32 12.72 1.47 -14.69
CA MET A 32 11.33 1.10 -14.46
C MET A 32 10.38 1.84 -15.40
N ASP A 33 9.41 1.12 -15.95
CA ASP A 33 8.30 1.72 -16.68
C ASP A 33 7.17 2.16 -15.72
N SER A 34 6.14 2.83 -16.27
CA SER A 34 4.99 3.31 -15.51
C SER A 34 4.28 2.18 -14.73
N VAL A 35 4.20 0.99 -15.32
CA VAL A 35 3.57 -0.18 -14.68
C VAL A 35 4.37 -0.61 -13.46
N ALA A 36 5.70 -0.69 -13.56
CA ALA A 36 6.59 -1.03 -12.45
C ALA A 36 6.67 0.06 -11.36
N LEU A 37 6.52 1.33 -11.73
CA LEU A 37 6.49 2.45 -10.76
C LEU A 37 5.17 2.50 -9.99
N ARG A 38 4.04 2.27 -10.68
CA ARG A 38 2.70 2.24 -10.06
C ARG A 38 2.46 0.96 -9.28
N ASP A 39 2.85 -0.18 -9.85
CA ASP A 39 2.84 -1.50 -9.21
C ASP A 39 1.51 -1.76 -8.47
N HIS A 40 1.57 -2.24 -7.23
CA HIS A 40 0.41 -2.49 -6.38
C HIS A 40 -0.09 -1.25 -5.62
N ALA A 41 0.34 -0.03 -5.93
CA ALA A 41 -0.07 1.16 -5.18
C ALA A 41 -1.59 1.32 -5.11
N ARG A 42 -2.29 1.13 -6.23
CA ARG A 42 -3.76 1.22 -6.28
C ARG A 42 -4.43 0.14 -5.44
N SER A 43 -3.99 -1.11 -5.53
CA SER A 43 -4.60 -2.22 -4.78
C SER A 43 -4.36 -2.07 -3.29
N ILE A 44 -3.15 -1.66 -2.88
CA ILE A 44 -2.80 -1.37 -1.49
C ILE A 44 -3.69 -0.26 -0.92
N LEU A 45 -3.84 0.86 -1.64
CA LEU A 45 -4.70 1.97 -1.20
C LEU A 45 -6.16 1.53 -1.02
N LEU A 46 -6.71 0.77 -1.96
CA LEU A 46 -8.08 0.27 -1.86
C LEU A 46 -8.25 -0.78 -0.77
N ALA A 47 -7.26 -1.65 -0.56
CA ALA A 47 -7.26 -2.62 0.52
C ALA A 47 -7.21 -1.92 1.89
N ALA A 48 -6.36 -0.90 2.03
CA ALA A 48 -6.27 -0.07 3.24
C ALA A 48 -7.58 0.67 3.51
N ALA A 49 -8.19 1.30 2.49
CA ALA A 49 -9.47 1.99 2.65
C ALA A 49 -10.60 1.04 3.08
N ARG A 50 -10.66 -0.18 2.52
CA ARG A 50 -11.63 -1.21 2.95
C ARG A 50 -11.40 -1.64 4.39
N ASP A 51 -10.15 -1.83 4.77
CA ASP A 51 -9.78 -2.22 6.13
C ASP A 51 -10.09 -1.13 7.18
N MET A 52 -9.91 0.15 6.85
CA MET A 52 -10.34 1.27 7.71
C MET A 52 -11.85 1.30 7.98
N CYS A 53 -12.65 0.61 7.16
CA CYS A 53 -14.09 0.48 7.34
C CYS A 53 -14.49 -0.76 8.14
N LYS A 54 -13.56 -1.67 8.48
CA LYS A 54 -13.87 -2.87 9.27
C LYS A 54 -14.13 -2.50 10.73
N PRO A 55 -15.27 -2.90 11.30
CA PRO A 55 -15.53 -2.76 12.73
C PRO A 55 -14.46 -3.49 13.54
N GLN A 56 -13.97 -2.85 14.60
CA GLN A 56 -12.99 -3.42 15.52
C GLN A 56 -13.32 -3.03 16.96
N THR A 57 -13.19 -3.96 17.88
CA THR A 57 -13.21 -3.68 19.31
C THR A 57 -11.95 -2.92 19.74
N PRO A 58 -11.94 -2.27 20.92
CA PRO A 58 -10.72 -1.63 21.43
C PRO A 58 -9.53 -2.57 21.57
N SER A 59 -9.75 -3.84 21.92
CA SER A 59 -8.67 -4.83 22.02
C SER A 59 -8.12 -5.23 20.65
N GLU A 60 -8.97 -5.33 19.63
CA GLU A 60 -8.55 -5.59 18.24
C GLU A 60 -7.74 -4.42 17.68
N GLN A 61 -8.18 -3.18 17.92
CA GLN A 61 -7.43 -1.98 17.53
C GLN A 61 -6.06 -1.94 18.20
N ALA A 62 -6.00 -2.24 19.51
CA ALA A 62 -4.75 -2.26 20.26
C ALA A 62 -3.79 -3.36 19.79
N ALA A 63 -4.30 -4.56 19.49
CA ALA A 63 -3.50 -5.65 18.93
C ALA A 63 -2.96 -5.29 17.55
N LYS A 64 -3.81 -4.76 16.65
CA LYS A 64 -3.40 -4.30 15.33
C LYS A 64 -2.32 -3.22 15.38
N ALA A 65 -2.44 -2.25 16.27
CA ALA A 65 -1.45 -1.18 16.44
C ALA A 65 -0.07 -1.70 16.91
N ARG A 66 -0.01 -2.89 17.51
CA ARG A 66 1.24 -3.56 17.91
C ARG A 66 1.70 -4.64 16.92
N GLY A 67 0.97 -4.84 15.81
CA GLY A 67 1.23 -5.94 14.89
C GLY A 67 0.87 -7.32 15.43
N GLU A 68 0.09 -7.39 16.52
CA GLU A 68 -0.33 -8.63 17.20
C GLU A 68 -1.74 -9.10 16.76
N GLY A 69 -2.36 -8.42 15.79
CA GLY A 69 -3.69 -8.78 15.31
C GLY A 69 -3.67 -10.11 14.54
N PRO A 70 -4.75 -10.91 14.59
CA PRO A 70 -4.92 -11.95 13.57
C PRO A 70 -4.83 -11.27 12.20
N GLU A 71 -4.30 -11.93 11.18
CA GLU A 71 -4.30 -11.45 9.79
C GLU A 71 -5.76 -11.24 9.32
N LYS A 72 -6.37 -10.12 9.74
CA LYS A 72 -7.75 -9.77 9.44
C LYS A 72 -7.84 -8.98 8.15
N THR A 73 -6.70 -8.75 7.49
CA THR A 73 -6.60 -8.07 6.21
C THR A 73 -5.85 -8.89 5.17
N PRO A 74 -6.29 -10.12 4.85
CA PRO A 74 -5.60 -10.96 3.86
C PRO A 74 -5.27 -10.21 2.57
N SER A 75 -6.18 -9.35 2.10
CA SER A 75 -5.97 -8.56 0.88
C SER A 75 -4.93 -7.44 0.99
N LEU A 76 -4.74 -6.84 2.18
CA LEU A 76 -3.72 -5.81 2.39
C LEU A 76 -2.37 -6.47 2.64
N ASP A 77 -2.37 -7.58 3.38
CA ASP A 77 -1.18 -8.34 3.72
C ASP A 77 -0.60 -8.98 2.45
N GLU A 78 -1.45 -9.57 1.59
CA GLU A 78 -1.06 -10.09 0.27
C GLU A 78 -0.51 -9.01 -0.66
N ALA A 79 -1.21 -7.87 -0.78
CA ALA A 79 -0.77 -6.77 -1.63
C ALA A 79 0.54 -6.14 -1.13
N GLY A 80 0.70 -6.01 0.19
CA GLY A 80 1.92 -5.51 0.83
C GLY A 80 3.09 -6.48 0.70
N ALA A 81 2.86 -7.78 0.91
CA ALA A 81 3.88 -8.82 0.76
C ALA A 81 4.34 -8.94 -0.69
N SER A 82 3.41 -8.99 -1.64
CA SER A 82 3.72 -9.05 -3.08
C SER A 82 4.51 -7.80 -3.51
N HIS A 83 4.11 -6.62 -3.05
CA HIS A 83 4.86 -5.40 -3.29
C HIS A 83 6.28 -5.48 -2.71
N GLY A 84 6.44 -5.89 -1.45
CA GLY A 84 7.75 -6.03 -0.80
C GLY A 84 8.67 -7.00 -1.55
N GLU A 85 8.15 -8.15 -1.97
CA GLU A 85 8.89 -9.15 -2.76
C GLU A 85 9.37 -8.57 -4.10
N LEU A 86 8.49 -7.89 -4.84
CA LEU A 86 8.84 -7.24 -6.10
C LEU A 86 9.91 -6.16 -5.92
N ARG A 87 9.83 -5.38 -4.83
CA ARG A 87 10.84 -4.36 -4.51
C ARG A 87 12.19 -4.99 -4.18
N HIS A 88 12.20 -6.09 -3.44
CA HIS A 88 13.43 -6.82 -3.19
C HIS A 88 14.05 -7.36 -4.50
N ALA A 89 13.22 -7.93 -5.39
CA ALA A 89 13.67 -8.48 -6.66
C ALA A 89 14.30 -7.44 -7.61
N VAL A 90 13.89 -6.16 -7.50
CA VAL A 90 14.46 -5.05 -8.27
C VAL A 90 15.55 -4.27 -7.52
N GLY A 91 16.06 -4.81 -6.40
CA GLY A 91 17.25 -4.31 -5.71
C GLY A 91 16.99 -3.27 -4.62
N PHE A 92 15.75 -3.08 -4.18
CA PHE A 92 15.47 -2.32 -2.96
C PHE A 92 15.79 -3.14 -1.72
N ASP A 93 16.37 -2.47 -0.73
CA ASP A 93 16.55 -3.04 0.60
C ASP A 93 15.21 -3.02 1.37
N LEU A 94 14.97 -4.07 2.16
CA LEU A 94 13.76 -4.20 3.00
C LEU A 94 14.07 -4.04 4.51
N VAL A 95 15.29 -3.64 4.86
CA VAL A 95 15.75 -3.40 6.25
C VAL A 95 16.24 -1.98 6.51
#